data_AF-A0A496R0W4-F1
#
_entry.id   AF-A0A496R0W4-F1
#
_cell.length_a   1.000
_cell.length_b   1.000
_cell.length_c   1.000
_cell.angle_alpha   90.00
_cell.angle_beta   90.00
_cell.angle_gamma   90.00
#
_symmetry.space_group_name_H-M   'P 1'
#
loop_
_entity.id
_entity.type
_entity.pdbx_description
1 polymer ?
#
loop_
_entity_poly.entity_id
_entity_poly.type
_entity_poly.pdbx_seq_one_letter_code
_entity_poly.pdbx_strand_id
1 'polypeptide(L)'
;MLHGTEEWIEFAERDFEVSKLLAETFNPPLEIIAYHCQQAAEKYLKAVLIEGNQPVPFIHDLGKLNIECQKINPELSVIQSICERLTPFGTVTRYPGGAMSVEPEHLPLVLSWVQIIRKTIRGQLRFDYP
;
A
#
# COMPACT_ATOMS: atom_id res chain seq x y z
N MET A 1 -0.56 14.90 -18.22
CA MET A 1 -1.77 14.12 -17.89
C MET A 1 -1.68 13.79 -16.41
N LEU A 2 -2.46 14.48 -15.57
CA LEU A 2 -2.66 14.03 -14.19
C LEU A 2 -3.59 12.82 -14.31
N HIS A 3 -3.03 11.62 -14.17
CA HIS A 3 -3.81 10.41 -13.96
C HIS A 3 -4.71 10.66 -12.73
N GLY A 4 -6.01 10.45 -12.86
CA GLY A 4 -6.99 10.81 -11.82
C GLY A 4 -6.90 9.92 -10.58
N THR A 5 -7.52 10.32 -9.47
CA THR A 5 -7.61 9.53 -8.22
C THR A 5 -8.04 8.08 -8.51
N GLU A 6 -9.06 7.91 -9.37
CA GLU A 6 -9.62 6.61 -9.77
C GLU A 6 -8.57 5.67 -10.35
N GLU A 7 -7.75 6.15 -11.28
CA GLU A 7 -6.73 5.33 -11.94
C GLU A 7 -5.68 4.82 -10.95
N TRP A 8 -5.29 5.66 -9.99
CA TRP A 8 -4.38 5.25 -8.91
C TRP A 8 -5.00 4.19 -7.99
N ILE A 9 -6.30 4.32 -7.70
CA ILE A 9 -7.05 3.30 -6.95
C ILE A 9 -7.10 2.00 -7.75
N GLU A 10 -7.42 2.03 -9.04
CA GLU A 10 -7.44 0.83 -9.88
C GLU A 10 -6.09 0.11 -9.94
N PHE A 11 -4.98 0.85 -10.00
CA PHE A 11 -3.66 0.25 -9.92
C PHE A 11 -3.38 -0.34 -8.53
N ALA A 12 -3.83 0.31 -7.46
CA ALA A 12 -3.70 -0.20 -6.10
C ALA A 12 -4.49 -1.50 -5.88
N GLU A 13 -5.71 -1.58 -6.43
CA GLU A 13 -6.56 -2.77 -6.38
C GLU A 13 -5.91 -3.92 -7.15
N ARG A 14 -5.39 -3.68 -8.36
CA ARG A 14 -4.68 -4.70 -9.15
C ARG A 14 -3.48 -5.30 -8.40
N ASP A 15 -2.67 -4.47 -7.75
CA ASP A 15 -1.56 -4.95 -6.91
C ASP A 15 -2.06 -5.80 -5.73
N PHE A 16 -3.15 -5.40 -5.10
CA PHE A 16 -3.69 -6.13 -3.97
C PHE A 16 -4.38 -7.44 -4.38
N GLU A 17 -5.07 -7.45 -5.52
CA GLU A 17 -5.69 -8.64 -6.11
C GLU A 17 -4.66 -9.69 -6.47
N VAL A 18 -3.57 -9.31 -7.17
CA VAL A 18 -2.52 -10.28 -7.50
C VAL A 18 -1.82 -10.80 -6.24
N SER A 19 -1.67 -9.96 -5.21
CA SER A 19 -1.13 -10.39 -3.90
C SER A 19 -1.98 -11.49 -3.26
N LYS A 20 -3.31 -11.33 -3.27
CA LYS A 20 -4.25 -12.32 -2.74
C LYS A 20 -4.20 -13.62 -3.55
N LEU A 21 -4.22 -13.53 -4.88
CA LEU A 21 -4.17 -14.70 -5.77
C LEU A 21 -2.88 -15.52 -5.56
N LEU A 22 -1.73 -14.85 -5.49
CA LEU A 22 -0.43 -15.50 -5.28
C LEU A 22 -0.34 -16.17 -3.90
N ALA A 23 -0.98 -15.59 -2.88
CA ALA A 23 -1.01 -16.14 -1.54
C ALA A 23 -1.75 -17.49 -1.44
N GLU A 24 -2.64 -17.80 -2.39
CA GLU A 24 -3.40 -19.05 -2.44
C GLU A 24 -2.68 -20.18 -3.22
N THR A 25 -1.49 -19.90 -3.78
CA THR A 25 -0.73 -20.90 -4.54
C THR A 25 -0.05 -21.93 -3.62
N PHE A 26 0.28 -23.12 -4.16
CA PHE A 26 0.95 -24.18 -3.38
C PHE A 26 2.32 -23.77 -2.82
N ASN A 27 3.02 -22.86 -3.52
CA ASN A 27 4.30 -22.32 -3.09
C ASN A 27 4.32 -20.80 -3.30
N PRO A 28 3.73 -20.02 -2.38
CA PRO A 28 3.57 -18.58 -2.53
C PRO A 28 4.93 -17.87 -2.62
N PRO A 29 5.15 -17.00 -3.63
CA PRO A 29 6.36 -16.19 -3.71
C PRO A 29 6.28 -15.00 -2.74
N LEU A 30 6.68 -15.24 -1.49
CA LEU A 30 6.41 -14.35 -0.35
C LEU A 30 6.93 -12.92 -0.54
N GLU A 31 8.15 -12.76 -1.05
CA GLU A 31 8.76 -11.46 -1.29
C GLU A 31 8.03 -10.68 -2.40
N ILE A 32 7.54 -11.39 -3.42
CA ILE A 32 6.74 -10.81 -4.50
C ILE A 32 5.39 -10.34 -3.95
N ILE A 33 4.75 -11.14 -3.10
CA ILE A 33 3.48 -10.77 -2.48
C ILE A 33 3.67 -9.54 -1.56
N ALA A 34 4.70 -9.55 -0.70
CA ALA A 34 4.98 -8.43 0.20
C ALA A 34 5.29 -7.14 -0.58
N TYR A 35 6.01 -7.24 -1.70
CA TYR A 35 6.27 -6.12 -2.60
C TYR A 35 4.99 -5.54 -3.19
N HIS A 36 4.10 -6.38 -3.75
CA HIS A 36 2.83 -5.90 -4.27
C HIS A 36 1.91 -5.34 -3.18
N CYS A 37 1.97 -5.85 -1.95
CA CYS A 37 1.29 -5.27 -0.80
C CYS A 37 1.78 -3.85 -0.49
N GLN A 38 3.09 -3.63 -0.49
CA GLN A 38 3.66 -2.28 -0.32
C GLN A 38 3.27 -1.35 -1.48
N GLN A 39 3.31 -1.84 -2.72
CA GLN A 39 2.92 -1.07 -3.91
C GLN A 39 1.44 -0.68 -3.90
N ALA A 40 0.56 -1.58 -3.49
CA ALA A 40 -0.86 -1.28 -3.31
C ALA A 40 -1.05 -0.15 -2.29
N ALA A 41 -0.42 -0.27 -1.11
CA ALA A 41 -0.47 0.76 -0.07
C ALA A 41 0.09 2.11 -0.54
N GLU A 42 1.21 2.11 -1.28
CA GLU A 42 1.79 3.32 -1.87
C GLU A 42 0.80 4.04 -2.78
N LYS A 43 0.15 3.29 -3.68
CA LYS A 43 -0.79 3.84 -4.65
C LYS A 43 -2.06 4.36 -4.00
N TYR A 44 -2.58 3.70 -2.96
CA TYR A 44 -3.69 4.25 -2.18
C TYR A 44 -3.34 5.60 -1.54
N LEU A 45 -2.17 5.71 -0.91
CA LEU A 45 -1.73 6.97 -0.29
C LEU A 45 -1.55 8.07 -1.34
N LYS A 46 -0.95 7.74 -2.49
CA LYS A 46 -0.79 8.69 -3.60
C LYS A 46 -2.14 9.13 -4.18
N ALA A 47 -3.14 8.25 -4.23
CA ALA A 47 -4.51 8.61 -4.61
C ALA A 47 -5.11 9.66 -3.66
N VAL A 48 -4.90 9.54 -2.33
CA VAL A 48 -5.35 10.56 -1.37
C VAL A 48 -4.70 11.92 -1.64
N LEU A 49 -3.39 11.95 -1.92
CA LEU A 49 -2.69 13.19 -2.25
C LEU A 49 -3.25 13.84 -3.52
N ILE A 50 -3.55 13.04 -4.55
CA ILE A 50 -4.13 13.50 -5.82
C ILE A 50 -5.53 14.06 -5.59
N GLU A 51 -6.38 13.36 -4.85
CA GLU A 51 -7.74 13.80 -4.48
C GLU A 51 -7.71 15.14 -3.74
N GLY A 52 -6.73 15.32 -2.85
CA GLY A 52 -6.51 16.57 -2.12
C GLY A 52 -5.79 17.66 -2.92
N ASN A 53 -5.59 17.49 -4.23
CA ASN A 53 -4.82 18.37 -5.11
C ASN A 53 -3.42 18.72 -4.56
N GLN A 54 -2.77 17.78 -3.87
CA GLN A 54 -1.41 17.93 -3.35
C GLN A 54 -0.37 17.36 -4.32
N PRO A 55 0.86 17.92 -4.33
CA PRO A 55 1.97 17.33 -5.04
C PRO A 55 2.24 15.89 -4.55
N VAL A 56 2.43 14.96 -5.48
CA VAL A 56 2.80 13.57 -5.16
C VAL A 56 4.33 13.48 -5.10
N PRO A 57 4.94 13.28 -3.91
CA PRO A 57 6.39 13.17 -3.81
C PRO A 57 6.87 11.86 -4.44
N PHE A 58 8.03 11.91 -5.09
CA PHE A 58 8.68 10.72 -5.68
C PHE A 58 9.48 9.96 -4.60
N ILE A 59 8.74 9.38 -3.65
CA ILE A 59 9.29 8.58 -2.55
C ILE A 59 8.50 7.27 -2.40
N HIS A 60 9.16 6.27 -1.82
CA HIS A 60 8.59 4.93 -1.52
C HIS A 60 8.35 4.70 -0.02
N ASP A 61 8.71 5.68 0.81
CA ASP A 61 8.50 5.65 2.26
C ASP A 61 7.02 5.93 2.55
N LEU A 62 6.28 4.87 2.88
CA LEU A 62 4.85 4.96 3.12
C LEU A 62 4.54 5.76 4.39
N GLY A 63 5.41 5.70 5.40
CA GLY A 63 5.25 6.49 6.62
C GLY A 63 5.29 7.99 6.32
N LYS A 64 6.24 8.42 5.47
CA LYS A 64 6.30 9.81 4.99
C LYS A 64 5.13 10.18 4.09
N LEU A 65 4.70 9.29 3.19
CA LEU A 65 3.51 9.52 2.36
C LEU A 65 2.26 9.71 3.22
N ASN A 66 2.08 8.90 4.27
CA ASN A 66 0.93 9.02 5.16
C ASN A 66 0.94 10.31 5.99
N ILE A 67 2.13 10.80 6.40
CA ILE A 67 2.25 12.12 7.04
C ILE A 67 1.74 13.24 6.10
N GLU A 68 2.03 13.17 4.81
CA GLU A 68 1.49 14.12 3.83
C GLU A 68 -0.03 13.97 3.68
N CYS A 69 -0.54 12.73 3.67
CA CYS A 69 -1.99 12.46 3.61
C CYS A 69 -2.73 13.00 4.84
N GLN A 70 -2.13 12.94 6.03
CA GLN A 70 -2.71 13.46 7.27
C GLN A 70 -2.94 14.98 7.24
N LYS A 71 -2.21 15.73 6.41
CA LYS A 71 -2.43 17.17 6.21
C LYS A 71 -3.76 17.43 5.49
N ILE A 72 -4.24 16.48 4.71
CA ILE A 72 -5.54 16.51 4.02
C ILE A 72 -6.63 15.96 4.95
N ASN A 73 -6.37 14.82 5.59
CA ASN A 73 -7.28 14.19 6.54
C ASN A 73 -6.56 13.60 7.77
N PRO A 74 -6.63 14.25 8.95
CA PRO A 74 -5.97 13.78 10.18
C PRO A 74 -6.38 12.37 10.65
N GLU A 75 -7.56 11.88 10.26
CA GLU A 75 -8.04 10.53 10.60
C GLU A 75 -7.15 9.42 10.00
N LEU A 76 -6.34 9.73 8.98
CA LEU A 76 -5.35 8.81 8.40
C LEU A 76 -4.16 8.50 9.32
N SER A 77 -4.05 9.17 10.46
CA SER A 77 -3.08 8.82 11.50
C SER A 77 -3.25 7.37 12.00
N VAL A 78 -4.46 6.81 11.93
CA VAL A 78 -4.76 5.42 12.35
C VAL A 78 -3.97 4.36 11.58
N ILE A 79 -3.54 4.65 10.35
CA ILE A 79 -2.76 3.71 9.51
C ILE A 79 -1.25 3.98 9.53
N GLN A 80 -0.76 4.97 10.27
CA GLN A 80 0.66 5.36 10.26
C GLN A 80 1.62 4.19 10.57
N SER A 81 1.35 3.46 11.66
CA SER A 81 2.20 2.34 12.07
C SER A 81 2.20 1.19 11.06
N ILE A 82 1.11 1.02 10.29
CA ILE A 82 1.02 0.03 9.23
C ILE A 82 1.87 0.45 8.04
N CYS A 83 1.81 1.72 7.64
CA CYS A 83 2.63 2.28 6.58
C CYS A 83 4.14 2.11 6.87
N GLU A 84 4.57 2.42 8.09
CA GLU A 84 5.97 2.23 8.51
C GLU A 84 6.41 0.77 8.42
N ARG A 85 5.55 -0.18 8.82
CA ARG A 85 5.83 -1.62 8.74
C ARG A 85 5.87 -2.18 7.33
N LEU A 86 5.08 -1.63 6.41
CA LEU A 86 5.07 -2.05 5.00
C LEU A 86 6.24 -1.46 4.19
N THR A 87 6.81 -0.33 4.61
CA THR A 87 7.87 0.38 3.88
C THR A 87 9.08 -0.49 3.51
N PRO A 88 9.63 -1.34 4.41
CA PRO A 88 10.77 -2.20 4.08
C PRO A 88 10.52 -3.16 2.91
N PHE A 89 9.27 -3.57 2.66
CA PHE A 89 8.92 -4.49 1.58
C PHE A 89 9.06 -3.89 0.18
N GLY A 90 9.13 -2.57 0.05
CA GLY A 90 9.37 -1.88 -1.22
C GLY A 90 10.85 -1.91 -1.65
N THR A 91 11.77 -2.26 -0.76
CA THR A 91 13.23 -2.13 -0.99
C THR A 91 14.03 -3.30 -0.47
N VAL A 92 13.99 -3.57 0.83
CA VAL A 92 14.93 -4.46 1.53
C VAL A 92 14.72 -5.93 1.21
N THR A 93 13.47 -6.36 1.00
CA THR A 93 13.14 -7.77 0.72
C THR A 93 13.47 -8.22 -0.70
N ARG A 94 13.99 -7.31 -1.56
CA ARG A 94 14.28 -7.61 -2.97
C ARG A 94 15.75 -7.93 -3.26
N TYR A 95 16.64 -7.83 -2.27
CA TYR A 95 18.05 -8.11 -2.46
C TYR A 95 18.41 -9.49 -1.89
N PRO A 96 19.04 -10.38 -2.68
CA PRO A 96 19.62 -11.61 -2.15
C PRO A 96 20.59 -11.28 -1.00
N GLY A 97 20.37 -11.87 0.18
CA GLY A 97 21.14 -11.55 1.39
C GLY A 97 20.65 -10.33 2.18
N GLY A 98 19.45 -9.80 1.87
CA GLY A 98 18.80 -8.77 2.67
C GLY A 98 18.55 -9.21 4.11
N ALA A 99 18.58 -8.26 5.05
CA ALA A 99 18.42 -8.54 6.48
C ALA A 99 17.00 -8.95 6.91
N MET A 100 16.06 -9.07 5.98
CA MET A 100 14.65 -9.36 6.24
C MET A 100 14.16 -10.44 5.27
N SER A 101 13.83 -11.62 5.81
CA SER A 101 13.06 -12.64 5.10
C SER A 101 11.57 -12.48 5.41
N VAL A 102 10.72 -12.81 4.44
CA VAL A 102 9.28 -12.93 4.68
C VAL A 102 8.98 -14.40 4.91
N GLU A 103 8.53 -14.73 6.11
CA GLU A 103 8.07 -16.09 6.43
C GLU A 103 6.59 -16.29 6.08
N PRO A 104 6.15 -17.51 5.72
CA PRO A 104 4.77 -17.79 5.34
C PRO A 104 3.74 -17.36 6.40
N GLU A 105 4.07 -17.48 7.67
CA GLU A 105 3.24 -17.09 8.81
C GLU A 105 2.93 -15.59 8.88
N HIS A 106 3.76 -14.75 8.27
CA HIS A 106 3.53 -13.30 8.20
C HIS A 106 2.54 -12.91 7.10
N LEU A 107 2.28 -13.79 6.13
CA LEU A 107 1.51 -13.45 4.95
C LEU A 107 0.07 -12.99 5.25
N PRO A 108 -0.70 -13.65 6.15
CA PRO A 108 -2.03 -13.16 6.53
C PRO A 108 -1.98 -11.76 7.15
N LEU A 109 -0.95 -11.47 7.94
CA LEU A 109 -0.77 -10.18 8.59
C LEU A 109 -0.47 -9.08 7.56
N VAL A 110 0.44 -9.32 6.62
CA VAL A 110 0.78 -8.36 5.55
C VAL A 110 -0.43 -8.07 4.66
N LEU A 111 -1.21 -9.08 4.28
CA LEU A 111 -2.45 -8.89 3.51
C LEU A 111 -3.48 -8.08 4.32
N SER A 112 -3.62 -8.35 5.62
CA SER A 112 -4.54 -7.61 6.50
C SER A 112 -4.19 -6.13 6.60
N TRP A 113 -2.89 -5.78 6.59
CA TRP A 113 -2.43 -4.41 6.63
C TRP A 113 -2.86 -3.62 5.40
N VAL A 114 -2.74 -4.21 4.21
CA VAL A 114 -3.23 -3.59 2.97
C VAL A 114 -4.76 -3.48 3.00
N GLN A 115 -5.47 -4.49 3.50
CA GLN A 115 -6.92 -4.45 3.65
C GLN A 115 -7.37 -3.31 4.59
N ILE A 116 -6.65 -3.06 5.68
CA ILE A 116 -6.92 -1.95 6.60
C ILE A 116 -6.69 -0.61 5.88
N ILE A 117 -5.55 -0.43 5.22
CA ILE A 117 -5.26 0.79 4.45
C ILE A 117 -6.35 1.03 3.40
N ARG A 118 -6.67 0.01 2.61
CA ARG A 118 -7.73 0.04 1.60
C ARG A 118 -9.05 0.49 2.20
N LYS A 119 -9.50 -0.15 3.28
CA LYS A 119 -10.79 0.18 3.93
C LYS A 119 -10.79 1.60 4.48
N THR A 120 -9.71 2.02 5.15
CA THR A 120 -9.58 3.35 5.73
C THR A 120 -9.62 4.42 4.65
N ILE A 121 -8.84 4.27 3.58
CA ILE A 121 -8.76 5.27 2.52
C ILE A 121 -10.06 5.31 1.72
N ARG A 122 -10.59 4.14 1.29
CA ARG A 122 -11.84 4.10 0.51
C ARG A 122 -13.04 4.62 1.28
N GLY A 123 -13.09 4.43 2.60
CA GLY A 123 -14.14 5.00 3.45
C GLY A 123 -14.09 6.53 3.59
N GLN A 124 -13.02 7.17 3.13
CA GLN A 124 -12.82 8.62 3.21
C GLN A 124 -12.85 9.32 1.84
N LEU A 125 -12.70 8.56 0.74
CA LEU A 125 -12.82 9.12 -0.60
C LEU A 125 -14.29 9.47 -0.87
N ARG A 126 -14.52 10.63 -1.48
CA ARG A 126 -15.86 11.18 -1.74
C ARG A 126 -16.64 10.42 -2.82
N PHE A 127 -16.00 9.44 -3.46
CA PHE A 127 -16.54 8.69 -4.58
C PHE A 127 -16.53 7.20 -4.23
N ASP A 128 -17.70 6.58 -4.33
CA ASP A 128 -17.82 5.12 -4.42
C ASP A 128 -17.28 4.70 -5.80
N TYR A 129 -15.98 4.43 -5.87
CA TYR A 129 -15.41 3.77 -7.03
C TYR A 129 -15.79 2.28 -6.98
N PRO A 130 -16.19 1.66 -8.09
CA PRO A 130 -16.59 0.25 -8.11
C PRO A 130 -15.52 -0.73 -7.62
#